data_AF-A0A9E5DBL6-F1
#
_entry.id   AF-A0A9E5DBL6-F1
#
_cell.length_a   1.000
_cell.length_b   1.000
_cell.length_c   1.000
_cell.angle_alpha   90.00
_cell.angle_beta   90.00
_cell.angle_gamma   90.00
#
_symmetry.space_group_name_H-M   'P 1'
#
loop_
_entity.id
_entity.type
_entity.pdbx_description
1 polymer ?
#
loop_
_entity_poly.entity_id
_entity_poly.type
_entity_poly.pdbx_seq_one_letter_code
_entity_poly.pdbx_strand_id
1 'polypeptide(L)'
;MIRSQSKKSTNSFYSYISLSIITKNNRFTVSVLPVEKNKTKVDYLRYFIDCIKKLNFKVKVLCLDREFYSVDVFEFLQNKKIPHITPVVRRGKKIKKMLIGR
;
A
#
# COMPACT_ATOMS: atom_id res chain seq x y z
N MET A 1 5.50 -8.75 -14.69
CA MET A 1 6.85 -8.15 -14.79
C MET A 1 6.74 -6.63 -14.79
N ILE A 2 7.35 -5.96 -13.82
CA ILE A 2 7.35 -4.49 -13.68
C ILE A 2 8.70 -3.95 -14.18
N ARG A 3 8.69 -2.80 -14.85
CA ARG A 3 9.91 -2.12 -15.28
C ARG A 3 10.35 -1.12 -14.22
N SER A 4 11.64 -1.08 -13.88
CA SER A 4 12.26 -0.05 -13.03
C SER A 4 13.45 0.59 -13.74
N GLN A 5 14.04 1.59 -13.09
CA GLN A 5 15.38 2.06 -13.41
C GLN A 5 16.36 0.89 -13.47
N SER A 6 17.23 0.90 -14.47
CA SER A 6 18.24 -0.14 -14.67
C SER A 6 19.17 -0.24 -13.47
N LYS A 7 19.36 -1.45 -12.96
CA LYS A 7 20.46 -1.78 -12.05
C LYS A 7 21.28 -2.90 -12.69
N LYS A 8 22.52 -2.60 -13.07
CA LYS A 8 23.45 -3.56 -13.71
C LYS A 8 22.80 -4.34 -14.87
N SER A 9 22.25 -3.61 -15.86
CA SER A 9 21.58 -4.16 -17.07
C SER A 9 20.17 -4.76 -16.85
N THR A 10 19.79 -5.16 -15.64
CA THR A 10 18.42 -5.62 -15.36
C THR A 10 17.46 -4.43 -15.19
N ASN A 11 16.39 -4.41 -15.99
CA ASN A 11 15.35 -3.37 -15.97
C ASN A 11 13.96 -3.90 -15.56
N SER A 12 13.88 -5.18 -15.19
CA SER A 12 12.63 -5.84 -14.86
C SER A 12 12.73 -6.62 -13.55
N PHE A 13 11.64 -6.57 -12.79
CA PHE A 13 11.54 -7.28 -11.52
C PHE A 13 10.11 -7.77 -11.31
N TYR A 14 9.98 -8.77 -10.45
CA TYR A 14 8.70 -9.16 -9.87
C TYR A 14 8.49 -8.34 -8.60
N SER A 15 7.32 -7.73 -8.49
CA SER A 15 6.90 -7.03 -7.29
C SER A 15 5.73 -7.78 -6.70
N TYR A 16 5.71 -7.83 -5.38
CA TYR A 16 4.68 -8.49 -4.60
C TYR A 16 4.13 -7.52 -3.57
N ILE A 17 2.85 -7.66 -3.31
CA ILE A 17 2.13 -6.97 -2.26
C ILE A 17 1.66 -8.03 -1.26
N SER A 18 1.83 -7.77 0.03
CA SER A 18 1.55 -8.76 1.06
C SER A 18 0.66 -8.19 2.15
N LEU A 19 -0.16 -9.07 2.73
CA LEU A 19 -0.91 -8.85 3.94
C LEU A 19 -0.24 -9.63 5.06
N SER A 20 0.18 -8.93 6.11
CA SER A 20 0.66 -9.55 7.33
C SER A 20 -0.17 -9.09 8.53
N ILE A 21 -0.38 -10.00 9.47
CA ILE A 21 -0.96 -9.73 10.79
C ILE A 21 0.18 -9.61 11.78
N ILE A 22 0.16 -8.56 12.57
CA ILE A 22 1.13 -8.32 13.63
C ILE A 22 0.40 -8.43 14.97
N THR A 23 0.87 -9.34 15.80
CA THR A 23 0.48 -9.45 17.22
C THR A 23 1.70 -9.08 18.07
N LYS A 24 1.56 -8.99 19.40
CA LYS A 24 2.55 -8.41 20.33
C LYS A 24 4.02 -8.69 19.96
N ASN A 25 4.37 -9.92 19.58
CA ASN A 25 5.73 -10.29 19.17
C ASN A 25 5.82 -11.06 17.84
N ASN A 26 4.70 -11.32 17.16
CA ASN A 26 4.68 -12.23 16.01
C ASN A 26 4.11 -11.56 14.76
N ARG A 27 4.71 -11.86 13.61
CA ARG A 27 4.20 -11.45 12.30
C ARG A 27 3.87 -12.68 11.47
N PHE A 28 2.63 -12.76 11.01
CA PHE A 28 2.16 -13.83 10.14
C PHE A 28 1.76 -13.24 8.80
N THR A 29 2.39 -13.70 7.72
CA THR A 29 1.97 -13.32 6.36
C THR A 29 0.82 -14.24 5.93
N VAL A 30 -0.33 -13.63 5.70
CA VAL A 30 -1.59 -14.34 5.41
C VAL A 30 -1.84 -14.43 3.91
N SER A 31 -1.36 -13.43 3.16
CA SER A 31 -1.52 -13.41 1.72
C SER A 31 -0.38 -12.66 1.05
N VAL A 32 0.01 -13.12 -0.13
CA VAL A 32 0.98 -12.49 -1.02
C VAL A 32 0.41 -12.55 -2.43
N LEU A 33 0.35 -11.40 -3.11
CA LEU A 33 -0.13 -11.30 -4.48
C LEU A 33 0.94 -10.67 -5.37
N PRO A 34 1.08 -11.10 -6.63
CA PRO A 34 1.90 -10.39 -7.60
C PRO A 34 1.28 -9.03 -7.93
N VAL A 35 2.13 -8.02 -8.09
CA VAL A 35 1.70 -6.69 -8.54
C VAL A 35 1.53 -6.70 -10.06
N GLU A 36 0.34 -6.32 -10.51
CA GLU A 36 -0.12 -6.34 -11.89
C GLU A 36 -0.40 -4.91 -12.37
N LYS A 37 -0.13 -4.62 -13.64
CA LYS A 37 -0.22 -3.25 -14.19
C LYS A 37 -1.64 -2.70 -14.26
N ASN A 38 -2.64 -3.58 -14.37
CA ASN A 38 -4.06 -3.26 -14.50
C ASN A 38 -4.79 -3.25 -13.15
N LYS A 39 -4.09 -3.47 -12.02
CA LYS A 39 -4.69 -3.44 -10.69
C LYS A 39 -4.24 -2.20 -9.93
N THR A 40 -5.20 -1.53 -9.33
CA THR A 40 -4.95 -0.39 -8.45
C THR A 40 -4.60 -0.87 -7.05
N LYS A 41 -4.03 0.01 -6.21
CA LYS A 41 -3.82 -0.30 -4.78
C LYS A 41 -5.13 -0.58 -4.05
N VAL A 42 -6.22 0.06 -4.47
CA VAL A 42 -7.56 -0.15 -3.89
C VAL A 42 -8.05 -1.56 -4.19
N ASP A 43 -7.74 -2.13 -5.36
CA ASP A 43 -8.12 -3.50 -5.69
C ASP A 43 -7.44 -4.52 -4.78
N TYR A 44 -6.14 -4.33 -4.52
CA TYR A 44 -5.41 -5.14 -3.55
C TYR A 44 -5.94 -4.99 -2.13
N LEU A 45 -6.23 -3.76 -1.68
CA LEU A 45 -6.82 -3.53 -0.37
C LEU A 45 -8.19 -4.17 -0.23
N ARG A 46 -9.04 -4.10 -1.27
CA ARG A 46 -10.35 -4.77 -1.27
C ARG A 46 -10.19 -6.28 -1.07
N TYR A 47 -9.31 -6.91 -1.83
CA TYR A 47 -8.99 -8.34 -1.67
C TYR A 47 -8.52 -8.66 -0.24
N PHE A 48 -7.58 -7.90 0.31
CA PHE A 48 -7.06 -8.16 1.66
C PHE A 48 -8.10 -7.96 2.76
N ILE A 49 -8.95 -6.94 2.65
CA ILE A 49 -10.05 -6.72 3.60
C ILE A 49 -11.03 -7.90 3.56
N ASP A 50 -11.32 -8.41 2.36
CA ASP A 50 -12.19 -9.59 2.22
C ASP A 50 -11.53 -10.84 2.81
N CYS A 51 -10.21 -11.02 2.66
CA CYS A 51 -9.45 -12.06 3.35
C CYS A 51 -9.54 -11.93 4.88
N ILE A 52 -9.33 -10.72 5.43
CA ILE A 52 -9.43 -10.45 6.87
C ILE A 52 -10.82 -10.82 7.40
N LYS A 53 -11.87 -10.42 6.67
CA LYS A 53 -13.26 -10.71 7.03
C LYS A 53 -13.55 -12.21 7.01
N LYS A 54 -13.11 -12.93 5.99
CA LYS A 54 -13.28 -14.39 5.87
C LYS A 54 -12.61 -15.15 7.02
N LEU A 55 -11.47 -14.67 7.49
CA LEU A 55 -10.74 -15.25 8.63
C LEU A 55 -11.29 -14.80 9.99
N ASN A 56 -12.32 -13.95 10.00
CA ASN A 56 -12.98 -13.42 11.19
C ASN A 56 -12.01 -12.74 12.19
N PHE A 57 -10.99 -12.06 11.67
CA PHE A 57 -10.02 -11.36 12.52
C PHE A 57 -10.53 -10.01 12.99
N LYS A 58 -10.44 -9.77 14.29
CA LYS A 58 -10.70 -8.44 14.88
C LYS A 58 -9.46 -7.55 14.73
N VAL A 59 -9.35 -6.90 13.58
CA VAL A 59 -8.26 -5.94 13.30
C VAL A 59 -8.52 -4.63 14.05
N LYS A 60 -7.56 -4.22 14.88
CA LYS A 60 -7.62 -2.94 15.61
C LYS A 60 -7.34 -1.75 14.69
N VAL A 61 -6.31 -1.88 13.86
CA VAL A 61 -5.86 -0.84 12.94
C VAL A 61 -5.11 -1.48 11.76
N LEU A 62 -5.32 -0.94 10.57
CA LEU A 62 -4.60 -1.32 9.37
C LEU A 62 -3.34 -0.46 9.21
N CYS A 63 -2.17 -1.08 9.21
CA CYS A 63 -0.91 -0.40 8.95
C CYS A 63 -0.58 -0.48 7.45
N LEU A 64 -0.33 0.66 6.81
CA LEU A 64 0.00 0.74 5.39
C LEU A 64 1.37 1.35 5.18
N ASP A 65 2.08 0.87 4.16
CA ASP A 65 3.35 1.46 3.74
C ASP A 65 3.13 2.80 3.04
N ARG A 66 4.20 3.62 2.99
CA ARG A 66 4.18 4.95 2.35
C ARG A 66 3.68 4.93 0.90
N GLU A 67 3.90 3.84 0.17
CA GLU A 67 3.46 3.72 -1.22
C GLU A 67 1.93 3.74 -1.39
N PHE A 68 1.18 3.41 -0.33
CA PHE A 68 -0.28 3.50 -0.30
C PHE A 68 -0.80 4.91 -0.01
N TYR A 69 0.08 5.91 0.13
CA TYR A 69 -0.30 7.30 0.34
C TYR A 69 -0.89 7.92 -0.95
N SER A 70 -2.18 7.67 -1.21
CA SER A 70 -2.96 8.23 -2.33
C SER A 70 -4.40 8.55 -1.92
N VAL A 71 -5.03 9.49 -2.62
CA VAL A 71 -6.41 9.94 -2.35
C VAL A 71 -7.39 8.76 -2.43
N ASP A 72 -7.32 7.96 -3.50
CA ASP A 72 -8.22 6.82 -3.71
C ASP A 72 -8.16 5.79 -2.58
N VAL A 73 -6.98 5.58 -1.98
CA VAL A 73 -6.80 4.67 -0.85
C VAL A 73 -7.47 5.24 0.40
N PHE A 74 -7.24 6.52 0.69
CA PHE A 74 -7.85 7.18 1.85
C PHE A 74 -9.37 7.22 1.73
N GLU A 75 -9.90 7.62 0.58
CA GLU A 75 -11.35 7.66 0.32
C GLU A 75 -11.98 6.27 0.50
N PHE A 76 -11.36 5.23 -0.08
CA PHE A 76 -11.82 3.86 0.08
C PHE A 76 -11.87 3.40 1.55
N LEU A 77 -10.81 3.67 2.33
CA LEU A 77 -10.73 3.25 3.73
C LEU A 77 -11.69 4.05 4.63
N GLN A 78 -11.84 5.34 4.38
CA GLN A 78 -12.75 6.22 5.12
C GLN A 78 -14.22 5.86 4.85
N ASN A 79 -14.59 5.64 3.59
CA ASN A 79 -15.94 5.19 3.21
C ASN A 79 -16.31 3.86 3.89
N LYS A 80 -15.34 2.96 4.07
CA LYS A 80 -15.52 1.70 4.79
C LYS A 80 -15.35 1.80 6.31
N LYS A 81 -15.06 2.99 6.84
CA LYS A 81 -14.79 3.25 8.27
C LYS A 81 -13.71 2.34 8.86
N ILE A 82 -12.65 2.06 8.07
CA ILE A 82 -11.54 1.19 8.49
C ILE A 82 -10.48 2.03 9.21
N PRO A 83 -10.18 1.77 10.49
CA PRO A 83 -9.09 2.45 11.19
C PRO A 83 -7.75 2.12 10.54
N HIS A 84 -6.94 3.12 10.22
CA HIS A 84 -5.66 2.92 9.52
C HIS A 84 -4.58 3.94 9.90
N ILE A 85 -3.32 3.55 9.72
CA ILE A 85 -2.13 4.38 9.87
C ILE A 85 -1.29 4.28 8.59
N THR A 86 -0.81 5.41 8.07
CA THR A 86 0.02 5.46 6.86
C THR A 86 1.10 6.52 6.99
N PRO A 87 2.38 6.22 6.72
CA PRO A 87 3.42 7.23 6.67
C PRO A 87 3.15 8.30 5.60
N VAL A 88 3.17 9.56 6.00
CA VAL A 88 2.93 10.70 5.10
C VAL A 88 4.13 10.95 4.18
N VAL A 89 3.87 11.21 2.90
CA VAL A 89 4.90 11.62 1.94
C VAL A 89 5.15 13.12 2.07
N ARG A 90 6.36 13.51 2.52
CA ARG A 90 6.77 14.91 2.62
C ARG A 90 6.97 15.53 1.23
N ARG A 91 6.00 16.31 0.75
CA ARG A 91 6.07 17.01 -0.57
C ARG A 91 6.46 18.48 -0.49
N GLY A 92 6.55 19.07 0.71
CA GLY A 92 6.72 20.52 0.88
C GLY A 92 7.88 21.16 0.11
N LYS A 93 9.06 20.53 0.05
CA LYS A 93 10.19 21.06 -0.73
C LYS A 93 9.91 21.11 -2.24
N LYS A 94 9.22 20.10 -2.79
CA LYS A 94 8.86 20.03 -4.20
C LYS A 94 7.80 21.07 -4.54
N ILE A 95 6.80 21.22 -3.67
CA ILE A 95 5.75 22.23 -3.81
C ILE A 95 6.35 23.63 -3.77
N LYS A 96 7.23 23.93 -2.79
CA LYS A 96 7.93 25.22 -2.75
C LYS A 96 8.68 25.53 -4.04
N LYS A 97 9.41 24.56 -4.62
CA LYS A 97 10.06 24.74 -5.92
C LYS A 97 9.08 25.01 -7.07
N MET A 98 7.90 24.40 -7.07
CA MET A 98 6.87 24.67 -8.09
C MET A 98 6.24 26.06 -7.92
N LEU A 99 6.10 26.54 -6.68
CA LEU A 99 5.51 27.85 -6.36
C LEU A 99 6.47 29.03 -6.59
N ILE A 100 7.78 28.80 -6.57
CA ILE A 100 8.78 29.87 -6.78
C ILE A 100 8.87 30.27 -8.26
N GLY A 101 8.23 29.54 -9.19
CA GLY A 101 8.33 29.83 -10.62
C GLY A 101 9.75 29.62 -11.15
N ARG A 102 9.89 29.54 -12.47
CA ARG A 102 11.16 29.87 -13.12
C ARG A 102 11.17 31.36 -13.35
#